data_AF-A0A1H8K1Y0-F1
#
_entry.id   AF-A0A1H8K1Y0-F1
#
_cell.length_a   1.000
_cell.length_b   1.000
_cell.length_c   1.000
_cell.angle_alpha   90.00
_cell.angle_beta   90.00
_cell.angle_gamma   90.00
#
_symmetry.space_group_name_H-M   'P 1'
#
loop_
_entity.id
_entity.type
_entity.pdbx_description
1 polymer ?
#
loop_
_entity_poly.entity_id
_entity_poly.type
_entity_poly.pdbx_seq_one_letter_code
_entity_poly.pdbx_strand_id
1 'polypeptide(L)'
;MEHDFVPTRQAGLDRLHAFAPDAGARYAAQRNFDSPEGVSQLSPYLRHRLLTEPEVIAAVRDIHGEGDAEKFIQEVVWRSYFKGWLELRPSVWADYRQGLKAARDRIATEGGLRKGWEQACAGATGIDCFDHWAQQLTGSGWLHNHARMWFASIWIFTLRLPWELGADFFLRHLLDGDPASNTCSWRWAGGLHTRGKHYVARAENIRRYTGGRFDPKGQLNETPDPLDGPPLPETRTLPDTPAPDPGLRTGLLLVEDDLSPDLPARDFAATATLSGASHRSPLKVAPGVLDFTDAALADARDRVAPDATPLLDADALATWARENALEQIVMPYTPTGPARDLLEGSGLPIVPVLRDWDRAAWPHATAGFFKVKKQIPKLLSAV
;
A
#
# COMPACT_ATOMS: atom_id res chain seq x y z
N MET A 1 21.43 11.51 -2.73
CA MET A 1 20.46 12.00 -3.72
C MET A 1 19.10 11.80 -3.10
N GLU A 2 18.35 12.88 -2.95
CA GLU A 2 16.96 12.87 -2.52
C GLU A 2 16.17 12.04 -3.55
N HIS A 3 15.36 11.08 -3.10
CA HIS A 3 14.50 10.30 -3.99
C HIS A 3 13.38 11.22 -4.46
N ASP A 4 13.59 11.92 -5.57
CA ASP A 4 12.55 12.78 -6.12
C ASP A 4 11.47 11.91 -6.79
N PHE A 5 10.32 11.79 -6.11
CA PHE A 5 9.16 11.08 -6.59
C PHE A 5 8.19 12.09 -7.22
N VAL A 6 8.43 12.45 -8.48
CA VAL A 6 7.48 13.26 -9.25
C VAL A 6 6.17 12.46 -9.42
N PRO A 7 5.01 12.93 -8.93
CA PRO A 7 3.77 12.18 -8.80
C PRO A 7 2.94 12.11 -10.09
N THR A 8 3.57 11.83 -11.24
CA THR A 8 2.88 11.75 -12.53
C THR A 8 2.97 10.35 -13.12
N ARG A 9 2.02 10.01 -14.01
CA ARG A 9 2.10 8.77 -14.78
C ARG A 9 3.36 8.72 -15.64
N GLN A 10 3.73 9.85 -16.27
CA GLN A 10 4.93 9.92 -17.11
C GLN A 10 6.21 9.64 -16.30
N ALA A 11 6.38 10.23 -15.12
CA ALA A 11 7.54 9.97 -14.27
C ALA A 11 7.60 8.49 -13.81
N GLY A 12 6.44 7.87 -13.59
CA GLY A 12 6.33 6.43 -13.36
C GLY A 12 6.84 5.61 -14.55
N LEU A 13 6.41 5.94 -15.77
CA LEU A 13 6.84 5.26 -17.00
C LEU A 13 8.35 5.42 -17.23
N ASP A 14 8.88 6.63 -17.05
CA ASP A 14 10.31 6.91 -17.20
C ASP A 14 11.13 6.07 -16.21
N ARG A 15 10.67 5.97 -14.96
CA ARG A 15 11.30 5.11 -13.94
C ARG A 15 11.19 3.62 -14.29
N LEU A 16 10.04 3.18 -14.80
CA LEU A 16 9.86 1.80 -15.25
C LEU A 16 10.83 1.46 -16.39
N HIS A 17 10.91 2.30 -17.41
CA HIS A 17 11.80 2.09 -18.56
C HIS A 17 13.28 2.10 -18.16
N ALA A 18 13.67 2.97 -17.22
CA ALA A 18 15.03 2.99 -16.68
C ALA A 18 15.36 1.72 -15.89
N PHE A 19 14.41 1.16 -15.15
CA PHE A 19 14.62 -0.04 -14.32
C PHE A 19 14.45 -1.36 -15.08
N ALA A 20 13.59 -1.42 -16.10
CA ALA A 20 13.21 -2.69 -16.75
C ALA A 20 14.41 -3.53 -17.23
N PRO A 21 15.51 -2.96 -17.78
CA PRO A 21 16.72 -3.73 -18.11
C PRO A 21 17.38 -4.44 -16.92
N ASP A 22 17.18 -3.96 -15.69
CA ASP A 22 17.76 -4.51 -14.47
C ASP A 22 16.84 -5.51 -13.73
N ALA A 23 15.59 -5.66 -14.18
CA ALA A 23 14.53 -6.41 -13.49
C ALA A 23 14.71 -7.95 -13.47
N GLY A 24 15.66 -8.49 -14.24
CA GLY A 24 16.01 -9.92 -14.27
C GLY A 24 17.02 -10.34 -13.19
N ALA A 25 18.16 -10.90 -13.62
CA ALA A 25 19.18 -11.46 -12.73
C ALA A 25 19.79 -10.43 -11.76
N ARG A 26 19.94 -9.17 -12.17
CA ARG A 26 20.47 -8.09 -11.32
C ARG A 26 19.54 -7.80 -10.15
N TYR A 27 18.24 -7.55 -10.40
CA TYR A 27 17.24 -7.44 -9.35
C TYR A 27 17.24 -8.65 -8.43
N ALA A 28 17.28 -9.86 -9.00
CA ALA A 28 17.30 -11.10 -8.24
C ALA A 28 18.47 -11.21 -7.25
N ALA A 29 19.62 -10.60 -7.56
CA ALA A 29 20.81 -10.58 -6.72
C ALA A 29 20.85 -9.38 -5.74
N GLN A 30 20.29 -8.23 -6.14
CA GLN A 30 20.46 -6.96 -5.43
C GLN A 30 19.29 -6.58 -4.52
N ARG A 31 18.06 -7.08 -4.75
CA ARG A 31 16.82 -6.70 -4.02
C ARG A 31 16.85 -6.85 -2.49
N ASN A 32 17.85 -7.56 -1.96
CA ASN A 32 17.99 -7.79 -0.53
C ASN A 32 18.91 -6.77 0.15
N PHE A 33 19.71 -6.01 -0.60
CA PHE A 33 20.58 -4.99 -0.03
C PHE A 33 19.77 -3.74 0.28
N ASP A 34 20.05 -3.09 1.40
CA ASP A 34 19.45 -1.82 1.80
C ASP A 34 20.01 -0.67 0.94
N SER A 35 19.65 -0.70 -0.34
CA SER A 35 20.09 0.23 -1.37
C SER A 35 18.96 0.48 -2.37
N PRO A 36 18.74 1.75 -2.76
CA PRO A 36 17.74 2.08 -3.76
C PRO A 36 18.11 1.61 -5.18
N GLU A 37 19.40 1.39 -5.47
CA GLU A 37 19.89 0.99 -6.80
C GLU A 37 19.54 -0.45 -7.17
N GLY A 38 19.18 -1.28 -6.18
CA GLY A 38 18.85 -2.69 -6.37
C GLY A 38 17.38 -2.96 -6.68
N VAL A 39 16.53 -1.92 -6.70
CA VAL A 39 15.06 -2.05 -6.77
C VAL A 39 14.43 -0.98 -7.66
N SER A 40 13.20 -1.23 -8.10
CA SER A 40 12.51 -0.40 -9.10
C SER A 40 12.06 0.96 -8.59
N GLN A 41 11.84 1.11 -7.28
CA GLN A 41 11.24 2.31 -6.67
C GLN A 41 9.90 2.72 -7.33
N LEU A 42 9.15 1.73 -7.86
CA LEU A 42 7.85 1.95 -8.52
C LEU A 42 6.65 1.95 -7.56
N SER A 43 6.88 1.61 -6.29
CA SER A 43 5.79 1.43 -5.31
C SER A 43 4.90 2.67 -5.12
N PRO A 44 5.40 3.93 -5.14
CA PRO A 44 4.50 5.10 -5.06
C PRO A 44 3.58 5.22 -6.27
N TYR A 45 4.05 4.89 -7.48
CA TYR A 45 3.20 4.91 -8.68
C TYR A 45 2.17 3.78 -8.70
N LEU A 46 2.60 2.57 -8.32
CA LEU A 46 1.74 1.40 -8.24
C LEU A 46 0.67 1.54 -7.14
N ARG A 47 0.96 2.21 -6.01
CA ARG A 47 -0.02 2.48 -4.95
C ARG A 47 -1.27 3.16 -5.48
N HIS A 48 -1.09 4.12 -6.37
CA HIS A 48 -2.14 4.95 -6.95
C HIS A 48 -2.62 4.47 -8.33
N ARG A 49 -2.05 3.38 -8.84
CA ARG A 49 -2.16 2.96 -10.24
C ARG A 49 -1.97 4.12 -11.22
N LEU A 50 -0.93 4.93 -11.01
CA LEU A 50 -0.38 5.72 -12.10
C LEU A 50 0.25 4.80 -13.16
N LEU A 51 0.75 3.65 -12.71
CA LEU A 51 1.08 2.47 -13.52
C LEU A 51 0.27 1.27 -13.01
N THR A 52 -0.19 0.40 -13.90
CA THR A 52 -0.88 -0.84 -13.52
C THR A 52 0.08 -2.02 -13.40
N GLU A 53 -0.32 -3.06 -12.65
CA GLU A 53 0.47 -4.29 -12.56
C GLU A 53 0.72 -4.97 -13.93
N PRO A 54 -0.29 -5.12 -14.81
CA PRO A 54 -0.08 -5.64 -16.16
C PRO A 54 0.97 -4.87 -16.96
N GLU A 55 0.92 -3.52 -16.96
CA GLU A 55 1.87 -2.67 -17.69
C GLU A 55 3.32 -2.88 -17.22
N VAL A 56 3.53 -2.89 -15.90
CA VAL A 56 4.86 -3.09 -15.31
C VAL A 56 5.39 -4.48 -15.62
N ILE A 57 4.52 -5.50 -15.56
CA ILE A 57 4.90 -6.88 -15.85
C ILE A 57 5.22 -7.06 -17.34
N ALA A 58 4.40 -6.50 -18.24
CA ALA A 58 4.63 -6.57 -19.69
C ALA A 58 5.98 -5.95 -20.06
N ALA A 59 6.26 -4.73 -19.60
CA ALA A 59 7.52 -4.03 -19.88
C ALA A 59 8.77 -4.82 -19.46
N VAL A 60 8.69 -5.55 -18.34
CA VAL A 60 9.80 -6.39 -17.87
C VAL A 60 9.88 -7.72 -18.63
N ARG A 61 8.74 -8.35 -18.94
CA ARG A 61 8.66 -9.59 -19.71
C ARG A 61 9.18 -9.41 -21.13
N ASP A 62 8.93 -8.26 -21.75
CA ASP A 62 9.38 -7.97 -23.11
C ASP A 62 10.91 -7.96 -23.23
N ILE A 63 11.63 -7.69 -22.13
CA ILE A 63 13.10 -7.64 -22.11
C ILE A 63 13.70 -8.98 -21.66
N HIS A 64 13.18 -9.59 -20.59
CA HIS A 64 13.81 -10.74 -19.92
C HIS A 64 13.08 -12.07 -20.17
N GLY A 65 11.86 -12.03 -20.69
CA GLY A 65 10.93 -13.16 -20.63
C GLY A 65 10.44 -13.44 -19.20
N GLU A 66 9.51 -14.37 -19.08
CA GLU A 66 8.88 -14.70 -17.79
C GLU A 66 9.86 -15.37 -16.80
N GLY A 67 10.74 -16.24 -17.30
CA GLY A 67 11.66 -17.03 -16.47
C GLY A 67 12.69 -16.16 -15.75
N ASP A 68 13.41 -15.31 -16.48
CA ASP A 68 14.48 -14.50 -15.89
C ASP A 68 13.93 -13.36 -15.01
N ALA A 69 12.70 -12.91 -15.27
CA ALA A 69 11.99 -11.92 -14.47
C ALA A 69 11.14 -12.50 -13.33
N GLU A 70 11.13 -13.83 -13.09
CA GLU A 70 10.18 -14.51 -12.20
C GLU A 70 10.12 -13.88 -10.80
N LYS A 71 11.28 -13.46 -10.26
CA LYS A 71 11.34 -12.82 -8.94
C LYS A 71 10.69 -11.45 -8.92
N PHE A 72 10.94 -10.61 -9.93
CA PHE A 72 10.33 -9.28 -9.99
C PHE A 72 8.81 -9.38 -10.20
N ILE A 73 8.37 -10.26 -11.10
CA ILE A 73 6.94 -10.51 -11.34
C ILE A 73 6.24 -10.97 -10.05
N GLN A 74 6.86 -11.87 -9.28
CA GLN A 74 6.31 -12.28 -7.99
C GLN A 74 6.11 -11.11 -7.03
N GLU A 75 7.04 -10.16 -7.00
CA GLU A 75 7.02 -9.00 -6.10
C GLU A 75 5.95 -7.99 -6.52
N VAL A 76 5.66 -7.86 -7.83
CA VAL A 76 4.46 -7.14 -8.30
C VAL A 76 3.19 -7.86 -7.86
N VAL A 77 3.13 -9.20 -8.01
CA VAL A 77 1.95 -10.00 -7.64
C VAL A 77 1.73 -10.05 -6.13
N TRP A 78 2.75 -9.84 -5.30
CA TRP A 78 2.60 -9.70 -3.85
C TRP A 78 1.66 -8.54 -3.47
N ARG A 79 1.67 -7.43 -4.23
CA ARG A 79 0.71 -6.33 -4.06
C ARG A 79 -0.72 -6.82 -4.26
N SER A 80 -0.98 -7.51 -5.36
CA SER A 80 -2.32 -8.02 -5.68
C SER A 80 -2.77 -9.12 -4.71
N TYR A 81 -1.84 -9.93 -4.20
CA TYR A 81 -2.10 -10.86 -3.11
C TYR A 81 -2.56 -10.14 -1.84
N PHE A 82 -1.85 -9.12 -1.36
CA PHE A 82 -2.25 -8.43 -0.14
C PHE A 82 -3.58 -7.69 -0.30
N LYS A 83 -3.80 -7.01 -1.43
CA LYS A 83 -5.10 -6.38 -1.73
C LYS A 83 -6.23 -7.39 -1.71
N GLY A 84 -6.10 -8.49 -2.46
CA GLY A 84 -7.11 -9.55 -2.46
C GLY A 84 -7.29 -10.20 -1.08
N TRP A 85 -6.21 -10.42 -0.34
CA TRP A 85 -6.27 -11.07 0.98
C TRP A 85 -7.07 -10.22 1.97
N LEU A 86 -6.81 -8.91 2.00
CA LEU A 86 -7.54 -7.97 2.87
C LEU A 86 -8.98 -7.80 2.38
N GLU A 87 -9.21 -7.74 1.08
CA GLU A 87 -10.55 -7.60 0.51
C GLU A 87 -11.45 -8.79 0.85
N LEU A 88 -10.89 -10.00 0.87
CA LEU A 88 -11.61 -11.20 1.32
C LEU A 88 -11.81 -11.25 2.85
N ARG A 89 -11.18 -10.36 3.63
CA ARG A 89 -11.24 -10.30 5.11
C ARG A 89 -11.25 -8.85 5.62
N PRO A 90 -12.27 -8.05 5.26
CA PRO A 90 -12.28 -6.61 5.55
C PRO A 90 -12.28 -6.31 7.06
N SER A 91 -12.74 -7.25 7.90
CA SER A 91 -12.69 -7.10 9.36
C SER A 91 -11.27 -6.91 9.90
N VAL A 92 -10.23 -7.40 9.21
CA VAL A 92 -8.83 -7.18 9.63
C VAL A 92 -8.45 -5.70 9.61
N TRP A 93 -9.01 -4.92 8.67
CA TRP A 93 -8.82 -3.47 8.65
C TRP A 93 -9.55 -2.80 9.82
N ALA A 94 -10.78 -3.23 10.10
CA ALA A 94 -11.54 -2.74 11.24
C ALA A 94 -10.84 -3.06 12.58
N ASP A 95 -10.33 -4.28 12.75
CA ASP A 95 -9.58 -4.73 13.92
C ASP A 95 -8.30 -3.90 14.09
N TYR A 96 -7.58 -3.63 13.00
CA TYR A 96 -6.42 -2.72 13.02
C TYR A 96 -6.81 -1.33 13.51
N ARG A 97 -7.88 -0.73 12.98
CA ARG A 97 -8.33 0.61 13.41
C ARG A 97 -8.73 0.64 14.88
N GLN A 98 -9.39 -0.42 15.37
CA GLN A 98 -9.72 -0.56 16.79
C GLN A 98 -8.47 -0.73 17.66
N GLY A 99 -7.52 -1.58 17.23
CA GLY A 99 -6.23 -1.78 17.90
C GLY A 99 -5.40 -0.50 17.95
N LEU A 100 -5.38 0.28 16.86
CA LEU A 100 -4.73 1.59 16.81
C LEU A 100 -5.36 2.57 17.81
N LYS A 101 -6.69 2.61 17.90
CA LYS A 101 -7.38 3.42 18.91
C LYS A 101 -6.95 3.00 20.32
N ALA A 102 -6.98 1.70 20.63
CA ALA A 102 -6.58 1.20 21.94
C ALA A 102 -5.11 1.52 22.27
N ALA A 103 -4.20 1.35 21.31
CA ALA A 103 -2.78 1.68 21.48
C ALA A 103 -2.56 3.18 21.71
N ARG A 104 -3.36 4.04 21.07
CA ARG A 104 -3.36 5.50 21.29
C ARG A 104 -3.86 5.86 22.70
N ASP A 105 -4.93 5.20 23.16
CA ASP A 105 -5.45 5.38 24.52
C ASP A 105 -4.38 4.96 25.58
N ARG A 106 -3.59 3.92 25.28
CA ARG A 106 -2.46 3.48 26.11
C ARG A 106 -1.31 4.48 26.15
N ILE A 107 -0.80 4.97 25.02
CA ILE A 107 0.25 6.01 25.04
C ILE A 107 -0.25 7.32 25.70
N ALA A 108 -1.55 7.60 25.68
CA ALA A 108 -2.14 8.72 26.39
C ALA A 108 -2.09 8.58 27.93
N THR A 109 -1.91 7.37 28.47
CA THR A 109 -1.97 7.09 29.92
C THR A 109 -0.69 6.45 30.48
N GLU A 110 0.07 5.70 29.68
CA GLU A 110 1.29 4.99 30.03
C GLU A 110 2.54 5.79 29.62
N GLY A 111 3.11 6.59 30.53
CA GLY A 111 4.23 7.50 30.21
C GLY A 111 5.50 6.81 29.67
N GLY A 112 5.83 5.60 30.15
CA GLY A 112 6.95 4.81 29.64
C GLY A 112 6.74 4.35 28.20
N LEU A 113 5.53 3.87 27.89
CA LEU A 113 5.16 3.48 26.53
C LEU A 113 5.15 4.67 25.58
N ARG A 114 4.60 5.81 26.03
CA ARG A 114 4.62 7.07 25.28
C ARG A 114 6.04 7.47 24.90
N LYS A 115 6.96 7.51 25.87
CA LYS A 115 8.35 7.88 25.63
C LYS A 115 9.01 6.95 24.62
N GLY A 116 8.82 5.63 24.76
CA GLY A 116 9.37 4.65 23.81
C GLY A 116 8.82 4.84 22.39
N TRP A 117 7.51 5.09 22.26
CA TRP A 117 6.88 5.39 20.98
C TRP A 117 7.40 6.70 20.35
N GLU A 118 7.50 7.78 21.13
CA GLU A 118 8.03 9.08 20.68
C GLU A 118 9.50 8.95 20.22
N GLN A 119 10.34 8.25 20.99
CA GLN A 119 11.73 7.98 20.62
C GLN A 119 11.83 7.14 19.34
N ALA A 120 10.97 6.13 19.17
CA ALA A 120 10.94 5.32 17.97
C ALA A 120 10.52 6.13 16.73
N CYS A 121 9.48 6.96 16.85
CA CYS A 121 9.04 7.83 15.75
C CYS A 121 10.08 8.91 15.40
N ALA A 122 10.82 9.43 16.38
CA ALA A 122 11.87 10.43 16.16
C ALA A 122 13.19 9.85 15.64
N GLY A 123 13.35 8.51 15.63
CA GLY A 123 14.63 7.87 15.35
C GLY A 123 15.69 8.24 16.39
N ALA A 124 15.35 8.06 17.67
CA ALA A 124 16.21 8.35 18.83
C ALA A 124 16.17 7.21 19.86
N THR A 125 16.15 5.97 19.39
CA THR A 125 16.10 4.74 20.21
C THR A 125 17.48 4.33 20.71
N GLY A 126 18.56 4.79 20.06
CA GLY A 126 19.93 4.35 20.29
C GLY A 126 20.32 3.12 19.48
N ILE A 127 19.44 2.62 18.60
CA ILE A 127 19.74 1.55 17.64
C ILE A 127 19.99 2.20 16.27
N ASP A 128 21.26 2.42 15.91
CA ASP A 128 21.67 3.24 14.76
C ASP A 128 20.92 2.93 13.46
N CYS A 129 20.73 1.65 13.13
CA CYS A 129 20.00 1.28 11.91
C CYS A 129 18.53 1.67 11.96
N PHE A 130 17.87 1.43 13.10
CA PHE A 130 16.47 1.77 13.28
C PHE A 130 16.26 3.28 13.24
N ASP A 131 17.12 4.03 13.94
CA ASP A 131 17.08 5.48 14.01
C ASP A 131 17.28 6.11 12.62
N HIS A 132 18.25 5.58 11.86
CA HIS A 132 18.46 5.98 10.47
C HIS A 132 17.22 5.72 9.59
N TRP A 133 16.60 4.54 9.69
CA TRP A 133 15.43 4.21 8.87
C TRP A 133 14.19 5.04 9.25
N ALA A 134 13.99 5.36 10.53
CA ALA A 134 12.92 6.26 10.98
C ALA A 134 13.09 7.66 10.37
N GLN A 135 14.32 8.19 10.40
CA GLN A 135 14.66 9.49 9.81
C GLN A 135 14.56 9.47 8.28
N GLN A 136 15.02 8.39 7.63
CA GLN A 136 14.90 8.22 6.18
C GLN A 136 13.44 8.18 5.74
N LEU A 137 12.61 7.41 6.44
CA LEU A 137 11.18 7.31 6.13
C LEU A 137 10.49 8.68 6.29
N THR A 138 10.73 9.37 7.40
CA THR A 138 10.10 10.67 7.66
C THR A 138 10.60 11.78 6.74
N GLY A 139 11.86 11.72 6.30
CA GLY A 139 12.46 12.71 5.41
C GLY A 139 12.17 12.49 3.91
N SER A 140 12.11 11.25 3.44
CA SER A 140 11.96 10.93 2.00
C SER A 140 10.61 10.34 1.61
N GLY A 141 9.83 9.88 2.59
CA GLY A 141 8.57 9.19 2.36
C GLY A 141 8.71 7.79 1.73
N TRP A 142 9.93 7.25 1.70
CA TRP A 142 10.20 5.92 1.14
C TRP A 142 11.24 5.17 1.98
N LEU A 143 11.09 3.85 2.05
CA LEU A 143 12.03 2.96 2.71
C LEU A 143 12.16 1.64 1.94
N HIS A 144 13.37 1.07 1.88
CA HIS A 144 13.61 -0.22 1.23
C HIS A 144 12.89 -1.36 1.96
N ASN A 145 12.37 -2.38 1.24
CA ASN A 145 11.54 -3.44 1.83
C ASN A 145 12.23 -4.21 2.97
N HIS A 146 13.52 -4.57 2.82
CA HIS A 146 14.24 -5.23 3.92
C HIS A 146 14.38 -4.34 5.17
N ALA A 147 14.63 -3.04 4.98
CA ALA A 147 14.63 -2.09 6.08
C ALA A 147 13.25 -2.01 6.75
N ARG A 148 12.15 -2.05 5.98
CA ARG A 148 10.78 -2.13 6.53
C ARG A 148 10.58 -3.37 7.40
N MET A 149 11.06 -4.54 6.95
CA MET A 149 10.93 -5.79 7.70
C MET A 149 11.75 -5.77 9.00
N TRP A 150 13.01 -5.29 8.95
CA TRP A 150 13.82 -5.13 10.16
C TRP A 150 13.22 -4.10 11.11
N PHE A 151 12.77 -2.97 10.59
CA PHE A 151 12.09 -1.92 11.37
C PHE A 151 10.89 -2.48 12.12
N ALA A 152 9.99 -3.20 11.43
CA ALA A 152 8.81 -3.79 12.06
C ALA A 152 9.18 -4.82 13.13
N SER A 153 10.18 -5.66 12.88
CA SER A 153 10.64 -6.66 13.86
C SER A 153 11.25 -5.99 15.11
N ILE A 154 12.11 -4.99 14.93
CA ILE A 154 12.71 -4.22 16.03
C ILE A 154 11.62 -3.50 16.82
N TRP A 155 10.67 -2.85 16.14
CA TRP A 155 9.53 -2.19 16.75
C TRP A 155 8.73 -3.12 17.67
N ILE A 156 8.34 -4.29 17.16
CA ILE A 156 7.49 -5.24 17.87
C ILE A 156 8.26 -5.95 18.99
N PHE A 157 9.46 -6.47 18.70
CA PHE A 157 10.09 -7.46 19.56
C PHE A 157 11.24 -6.92 20.40
N THR A 158 11.93 -5.87 19.93
CA THR A 158 13.03 -5.23 20.66
C THR A 158 12.51 -4.06 21.49
N LEU A 159 11.77 -3.14 20.86
CA LEU A 159 11.18 -1.98 21.53
C LEU A 159 9.87 -2.31 22.26
N ARG A 160 9.26 -3.46 21.97
CA ARG A 160 8.01 -3.95 22.59
C ARG A 160 6.85 -2.97 22.45
N LEU A 161 6.78 -2.29 21.30
CA LEU A 161 5.74 -1.33 20.99
C LEU A 161 4.55 -2.03 20.28
N PRO A 162 3.30 -1.58 20.49
CA PRO A 162 2.14 -2.04 19.73
C PRO A 162 2.38 -1.94 18.23
N TRP A 163 2.14 -3.04 17.50
CA TRP A 163 2.40 -3.09 16.06
C TRP A 163 1.50 -2.12 15.29
N GLU A 164 0.30 -1.82 15.80
CA GLU A 164 -0.65 -0.89 15.21
C GLU A 164 -0.08 0.53 15.14
N LEU A 165 0.69 0.96 16.15
CA LEU A 165 1.35 2.27 16.14
C LEU A 165 2.49 2.33 15.10
N GLY A 166 3.16 1.21 14.86
CA GLY A 166 4.20 1.11 13.82
C GLY A 166 3.61 1.09 12.41
N ALA A 167 2.53 0.34 12.22
CA ALA A 167 1.75 0.34 10.99
C ALA A 167 1.17 1.72 10.67
N ASP A 168 0.69 2.44 11.68
CA ASP A 168 0.22 3.82 11.55
C ASP A 168 1.35 4.79 11.18
N PHE A 169 2.51 4.67 11.84
CA PHE A 169 3.71 5.44 11.49
C PHE A 169 4.07 5.25 10.02
N PHE A 170 4.03 4.03 9.52
CA PHE A 170 4.28 3.75 8.10
C PHE A 170 3.22 4.37 7.18
N LEU A 171 1.92 4.19 7.47
CA LEU A 171 0.86 4.75 6.62
C LEU A 171 0.88 6.26 6.51
N ARG A 172 1.30 6.96 7.58
CA ARG A 172 1.37 8.43 7.59
C ARG A 172 2.58 9.00 6.88
N HIS A 173 3.66 8.23 6.75
CA HIS A 173 4.92 8.72 6.20
C HIS A 173 5.26 8.13 4.82
N LEU A 174 4.72 6.97 4.44
CA LEU A 174 4.99 6.36 3.14
C LEU A 174 4.17 6.99 2.01
N LEU A 175 4.87 7.42 0.94
CA LEU A 175 4.23 7.78 -0.33
C LEU A 175 3.48 6.59 -0.93
N ASP A 176 3.99 5.38 -0.71
CA ASP A 176 3.36 4.12 -1.13
C ASP A 176 2.49 3.46 -0.05
N GLY A 177 2.02 4.23 0.94
CA GLY A 177 1.22 3.77 2.06
C GLY A 177 -0.12 3.12 1.63
N ASP A 178 -0.07 1.84 1.30
CA ASP A 178 -1.20 1.00 0.90
C ASP A 178 -1.82 0.31 2.13
N PRO A 179 -3.13 0.48 2.40
CA PRO A 179 -3.77 -0.12 3.57
C PRO A 179 -3.59 -1.64 3.66
N ALA A 180 -3.71 -2.35 2.53
CA ALA A 180 -3.59 -3.79 2.48
C ALA A 180 -2.16 -4.25 2.67
N SER A 181 -1.24 -3.73 1.84
CA SER A 181 0.17 -4.11 1.88
C SER A 181 0.80 -3.78 3.22
N ASN A 182 0.48 -2.61 3.81
CA ASN A 182 1.00 -2.22 5.11
C ASN A 182 0.44 -3.09 6.24
N THR A 183 -0.89 -3.18 6.38
CA THR A 183 -1.52 -3.92 7.48
C THR A 183 -1.13 -5.40 7.46
N CYS A 184 -1.17 -6.04 6.28
CA CYS A 184 -0.81 -7.44 6.15
C CYS A 184 0.69 -7.69 6.38
N SER A 185 1.58 -6.78 5.97
CA SER A 185 3.02 -6.93 6.20
C SER A 185 3.39 -6.81 7.67
N TRP A 186 2.80 -5.86 8.41
CA TRP A 186 3.00 -5.75 9.86
C TRP A 186 2.46 -6.97 10.61
N ARG A 187 1.27 -7.46 10.22
CA ARG A 187 0.72 -8.72 10.74
C ARG A 187 1.61 -9.92 10.41
N TRP A 188 2.22 -9.95 9.24
CA TRP A 188 3.18 -10.99 8.87
C TRP A 188 4.45 -10.93 9.72
N ALA A 189 5.02 -9.74 9.91
CA ALA A 189 6.20 -9.54 10.75
C ALA A 189 5.95 -9.99 12.19
N GLY A 190 4.77 -9.69 12.75
CA GLY A 190 4.37 -10.10 14.10
C GLY A 190 3.92 -11.55 14.26
N GLY A 191 3.75 -12.31 13.17
CA GLY A 191 3.26 -13.70 13.22
C GLY A 191 1.74 -13.86 13.31
N LEU A 192 0.98 -12.79 13.04
CA LEU A 192 -0.49 -12.76 13.01
C LEU A 192 -1.06 -13.16 11.65
N HIS A 193 -0.33 -12.94 10.55
CA HIS A 193 -0.79 -13.27 9.19
C HIS A 193 -0.66 -14.76 8.87
N THR A 194 0.45 -15.36 9.27
CA THR A 194 0.63 -16.82 9.32
C THR A 194 0.92 -17.20 10.76
N ARG A 195 -0.12 -17.68 11.45
CA ARG A 195 -0.08 -17.92 12.91
C ARG A 195 1.16 -18.74 13.30
N GLY A 196 1.90 -18.22 14.27
CA GLY A 196 3.12 -18.84 14.80
C GLY A 196 4.40 -18.62 13.97
N LYS A 197 4.32 -17.94 12.82
CA LYS A 197 5.48 -17.65 11.95
C LYS A 197 5.72 -16.13 11.86
N HIS A 198 6.56 -15.62 12.73
CA HIS A 198 6.94 -14.21 12.78
C HIS A 198 8.33 -13.98 12.13
N TYR A 199 8.62 -12.74 11.77
CA TYR A 199 9.91 -12.33 11.22
C TYR A 199 10.80 -11.73 12.31
N VAL A 200 12.03 -12.26 12.42
CA VAL A 200 13.02 -11.82 13.42
C VAL A 200 14.18 -11.13 12.72
N ALA A 201 14.38 -9.84 13.02
CA ALA A 201 15.57 -9.12 12.64
C ALA A 201 16.80 -9.72 13.34
N ARG A 202 17.87 -9.95 12.57
CA ARG A 202 19.14 -10.48 13.09
C ARG A 202 20.25 -9.50 12.78
N ALA A 203 21.13 -9.24 13.75
CA ALA A 203 22.23 -8.28 13.59
C ALA A 203 23.16 -8.69 12.44
N GLU A 204 23.47 -9.99 12.29
CA GLU A 204 24.28 -10.49 11.17
C GLU A 204 23.64 -10.20 9.81
N ASN A 205 22.31 -10.35 9.71
CA ASN A 205 21.58 -10.12 8.48
C ASN A 205 21.57 -8.64 8.10
N ILE A 206 21.31 -7.76 9.08
CA ILE A 206 21.39 -6.29 8.91
C ILE A 206 22.80 -5.90 8.48
N ARG A 207 23.83 -6.36 9.18
CA ARG A 207 25.24 -6.08 8.84
C ARG A 207 25.58 -6.50 7.41
N ARG A 208 25.20 -7.71 7.01
CA ARG A 208 25.48 -8.23 5.66
C ARG A 208 24.81 -7.38 4.58
N TYR A 209 23.51 -7.12 4.72
CA TYR A 209 22.71 -6.51 3.66
C TYR A 209 22.72 -4.97 3.68
N THR A 210 23.34 -4.36 4.69
CA THR A 210 23.67 -2.94 4.71
C THR A 210 25.13 -2.67 4.31
N GLY A 211 25.87 -3.70 3.88
CA GLY A 211 27.29 -3.57 3.51
C GLY A 211 28.19 -3.20 4.69
N GLY A 212 27.80 -3.55 5.91
CA GLY A 212 28.52 -3.20 7.14
C GLY A 212 28.25 -1.79 7.66
N ARG A 213 27.33 -1.03 7.03
CA ARG A 213 26.91 0.30 7.50
C ARG A 213 26.34 0.28 8.91
N PHE A 214 25.68 -0.80 9.29
CA PHE A 214 25.14 -1.00 10.63
C PHE A 214 25.47 -2.37 11.20
N ASP A 215 25.70 -2.45 12.50
CA ASP A 215 25.94 -3.71 13.23
C ASP A 215 25.30 -3.65 14.62
N PRO A 216 23.98 -3.92 14.74
CA PRO A 216 23.26 -3.80 16.02
C PRO A 216 23.47 -5.04 16.92
N LYS A 217 24.67 -5.65 16.88
CA LYS A 217 24.98 -6.85 17.65
C LYS A 217 24.76 -6.64 19.14
N GLY A 218 23.98 -7.53 19.74
CA GLY A 218 23.64 -7.49 21.17
C GLY A 218 22.58 -6.46 21.54
N GLN A 219 22.03 -5.71 20.58
CA GLN A 219 20.96 -4.72 20.82
C GLN A 219 19.57 -5.26 20.50
N LEU A 220 19.48 -6.32 19.69
CA LEU A 220 18.21 -6.86 19.20
C LEU A 220 17.71 -8.03 20.04
N ASN A 221 16.39 -8.15 20.16
CA ASN A 221 15.77 -9.39 20.60
C ASN A 221 15.68 -10.38 19.42
N GLU A 222 16.64 -11.30 19.32
CA GLU A 222 16.76 -12.27 18.21
C GLU A 222 16.06 -13.63 18.47
N THR A 223 15.43 -13.80 19.64
CA THR A 223 14.65 -14.99 19.99
C THR A 223 13.28 -14.64 20.61
N PRO A 224 12.47 -13.76 19.97
CA PRO A 224 11.15 -13.45 20.48
C PRO A 224 10.16 -14.58 20.22
N ASP A 225 9.08 -14.60 20.99
CA ASP A 225 7.88 -15.35 20.66
C ASP A 225 7.00 -14.53 19.68
N PRO A 226 6.22 -15.19 18.79
CA PRO A 226 5.26 -14.49 17.94
C PRO A 226 4.20 -13.77 18.78
N LEU A 227 3.59 -12.73 18.21
CA LEU A 227 2.41 -12.12 18.82
C LEU A 227 1.26 -13.13 18.85
N ASP A 228 0.49 -13.09 19.93
CA ASP A 228 -0.81 -13.76 20.00
C ASP A 228 -1.90 -12.83 19.45
N GLY A 229 -2.96 -13.42 18.92
CA GLY A 229 -4.09 -12.69 18.36
C GLY A 229 -5.23 -13.61 17.99
N PRO A 230 -6.42 -13.10 17.63
CA PRO A 230 -7.56 -13.93 17.30
C PRO A 230 -7.29 -14.87 16.10
N PRO A 231 -8.11 -15.91 15.90
CA PRO A 231 -8.07 -16.71 14.68
C PRO A 231 -8.27 -15.82 13.45
N LEU A 232 -7.73 -16.24 12.31
CA LEU A 232 -7.94 -15.53 11.06
C LEU A 232 -9.44 -15.54 10.71
N PRO A 233 -10.03 -14.39 10.32
CA PRO A 233 -11.40 -14.34 9.85
C PRO A 233 -11.61 -15.24 8.63
N GLU A 234 -12.84 -15.75 8.51
CA GLU A 234 -13.27 -16.48 7.32
C GLU A 234 -13.22 -15.58 6.08
N THR A 235 -12.98 -16.19 4.92
CA THR A 235 -13.01 -15.46 3.65
C THR A 235 -14.45 -15.23 3.23
N ARG A 236 -14.77 -14.01 2.80
CA ARG A 236 -15.99 -13.75 2.03
C ARG A 236 -15.77 -13.96 0.53
N THR A 237 -16.84 -13.99 -0.25
CA THR A 237 -16.78 -13.82 -1.70
C THR A 237 -16.54 -12.36 -2.06
N LEU A 238 -15.96 -12.11 -3.23
CA LEU A 238 -15.86 -10.75 -3.76
C LEU A 238 -17.27 -10.19 -3.99
N PRO A 239 -17.51 -8.89 -3.73
CA PRO A 239 -18.77 -8.26 -4.08
C PRO A 239 -19.04 -8.32 -5.58
N ASP A 240 -20.31 -8.51 -5.92
CA ASP A 240 -20.76 -8.32 -7.29
C ASP A 240 -20.57 -6.86 -7.70
N THR A 241 -20.11 -6.66 -8.93
CA THR A 241 -19.88 -5.34 -9.53
C THR A 241 -20.81 -5.22 -10.74
N PRO A 242 -22.06 -4.74 -10.54
CA PRO A 242 -23.02 -4.66 -11.63
C PRO A 242 -22.51 -3.69 -12.71
N ALA A 243 -22.94 -3.94 -13.94
CA ALA A 243 -22.66 -3.01 -15.03
C ALA A 243 -23.35 -1.66 -14.74
N PRO A 244 -22.69 -0.53 -15.05
CA PRO A 244 -23.34 0.78 -14.98
C PRO A 244 -24.60 0.82 -15.85
N ASP A 245 -25.61 1.58 -15.41
CA ASP A 245 -26.86 1.73 -16.14
C ASP A 245 -26.69 2.87 -17.16
N PRO A 246 -26.85 2.60 -18.47
CA PRO A 246 -26.69 3.63 -19.49
C PRO A 246 -27.81 4.69 -19.46
N GLY A 247 -28.97 4.40 -18.86
CA GLY A 247 -30.11 5.32 -18.77
C GLY A 247 -30.05 6.31 -17.61
N LEU A 248 -29.18 6.09 -16.62
CA LEU A 248 -29.07 6.94 -15.43
C LEU A 248 -28.09 8.09 -15.62
N ARG A 249 -28.44 9.26 -15.09
CA ARG A 249 -27.55 10.43 -15.07
C ARG A 249 -26.33 10.12 -14.19
N THR A 250 -25.19 9.91 -14.83
CA THR A 250 -24.02 9.33 -14.18
C THR A 250 -22.86 10.30 -14.06
N GLY A 251 -22.22 10.35 -12.89
CA GLY A 251 -20.93 10.99 -12.70
C GLY A 251 -19.77 10.00 -12.69
N LEU A 252 -18.58 10.48 -13.05
CA LEU A 252 -17.32 9.75 -12.90
C LEU A 252 -16.62 10.21 -11.61
N LEU A 253 -16.24 9.26 -10.76
CA LEU A 253 -15.38 9.53 -9.62
C LEU A 253 -14.06 8.77 -9.77
N LEU A 254 -12.95 9.49 -9.91
CA LEU A 254 -11.61 8.92 -9.79
C LEU A 254 -11.22 8.92 -8.31
N VAL A 255 -10.57 7.85 -7.83
CA VAL A 255 -10.20 7.70 -6.42
C VAL A 255 -8.71 7.40 -6.34
N GLU A 256 -8.04 7.89 -5.30
CA GLU A 256 -6.59 7.77 -5.14
C GLU A 256 -6.01 6.34 -5.29
N ASP A 257 -6.84 5.30 -5.11
CA ASP A 257 -6.43 3.90 -5.25
C ASP A 257 -6.27 3.43 -6.71
N ASP A 258 -6.89 4.13 -7.66
CA ASP A 258 -6.82 3.80 -9.08
C ASP A 258 -6.98 5.03 -9.99
N LEU A 259 -5.85 5.50 -10.51
CA LEU A 259 -5.73 6.67 -11.38
C LEU A 259 -5.39 6.33 -12.84
N SER A 260 -5.65 5.09 -13.25
CA SER A 260 -5.34 4.56 -14.60
C SER A 260 -6.59 4.28 -15.43
N PRO A 261 -7.53 5.22 -15.59
CA PRO A 261 -8.91 4.86 -15.94
C PRO A 261 -9.02 4.19 -17.31
N ASP A 262 -9.13 2.86 -17.26
CA ASP A 262 -9.65 2.00 -18.30
C ASP A 262 -11.12 1.75 -17.96
N LEU A 263 -11.90 2.84 -17.89
CA LEU A 263 -13.33 2.77 -17.64
C LEU A 263 -14.09 2.79 -18.96
N PRO A 264 -15.27 2.15 -19.06
CA PRO A 264 -16.09 2.20 -20.26
C PRO A 264 -16.36 3.66 -20.67
N ALA A 265 -16.05 3.99 -21.92
CA ALA A 265 -16.30 5.32 -22.47
C ALA A 265 -17.80 5.63 -22.41
N ARG A 266 -18.17 6.73 -21.75
CA ARG A 266 -19.54 7.22 -21.65
C ARG A 266 -19.56 8.72 -21.43
N ASP A 267 -20.68 9.34 -21.77
CA ASP A 267 -20.94 10.74 -21.43
C ASP A 267 -21.25 10.83 -19.93
N PHE A 268 -20.31 11.41 -19.18
CA PHE A 268 -20.48 11.67 -17.76
C PHE A 268 -21.09 13.06 -17.57
N ALA A 269 -22.14 13.14 -16.75
CA ALA A 269 -22.81 14.39 -16.41
C ALA A 269 -21.94 15.34 -15.57
N ALA A 270 -21.02 14.76 -14.79
CA ALA A 270 -20.04 15.46 -13.99
C ALA A 270 -18.86 14.53 -13.70
N THR A 271 -17.69 15.10 -13.41
CA THR A 271 -16.50 14.33 -13.01
C THR A 271 -15.94 14.89 -11.71
N ALA A 272 -15.33 14.03 -10.90
CA ALA A 272 -14.70 14.40 -9.65
C ALA A 272 -13.52 13.47 -9.32
N THR A 273 -12.66 13.93 -8.42
CA THR A 273 -11.59 13.12 -7.83
C THR A 273 -11.68 13.11 -6.32
N LEU A 274 -11.54 11.95 -5.67
CA LEU A 274 -11.56 11.80 -4.21
C LEU A 274 -10.19 11.43 -3.65
N SER A 275 -9.69 12.28 -2.75
CA SER A 275 -8.49 12.00 -1.94
C SER A 275 -8.90 11.46 -0.57
N GLY A 276 -8.40 10.28 -0.20
CA GLY A 276 -8.55 9.68 1.13
C GLY A 276 -7.29 9.87 1.98
N ALA A 277 -6.29 10.60 1.49
CA ALA A 277 -4.95 10.66 2.06
C ALA A 277 -4.95 11.20 3.50
N SER A 278 -5.72 12.25 3.78
CA SER A 278 -5.86 12.83 5.13
C SER A 278 -6.56 11.90 6.12
N HIS A 279 -7.31 10.91 5.64
CA HIS A 279 -8.05 9.94 6.44
C HIS A 279 -7.28 8.62 6.67
N ARG A 280 -6.05 8.50 6.17
CA ARG A 280 -5.19 7.31 6.38
C ARG A 280 -4.89 7.03 7.84
N SER A 281 -4.94 8.06 8.68
CA SER A 281 -4.67 7.96 10.11
C SER A 281 -5.49 8.99 10.88
N PRO A 282 -5.86 8.70 12.14
CA PRO A 282 -6.37 9.71 13.05
C PRO A 282 -5.27 10.64 13.63
N LEU A 283 -4.00 10.44 13.27
CA LEU A 283 -2.88 11.34 13.53
C LEU A 283 -2.49 12.07 12.24
N LYS A 284 -1.70 13.14 12.36
CA LYS A 284 -1.29 13.97 11.22
C LYS A 284 -0.48 13.16 10.19
N VAL A 285 -1.04 13.01 8.99
CA VAL A 285 -0.37 12.46 7.81
C VAL A 285 0.71 13.43 7.35
N ALA A 286 1.85 12.92 6.90
CA ALA A 286 2.99 13.74 6.51
C ALA A 286 2.63 14.61 5.28
N PRO A 287 3.07 15.88 5.22
CA PRO A 287 2.79 16.77 4.08
C PRO A 287 3.17 16.14 2.75
N GLY A 288 4.37 15.55 2.64
CA GLY A 288 4.80 14.91 1.38
C GLY A 288 3.88 13.77 0.89
N VAL A 289 3.17 13.08 1.79
CA VAL A 289 2.18 12.05 1.41
C VAL A 289 0.91 12.69 0.85
N LEU A 290 0.46 13.79 1.47
CA LEU A 290 -0.69 14.57 0.99
C LEU A 290 -0.36 15.20 -0.37
N ASP A 291 0.77 15.91 -0.46
CA ASP A 291 1.23 16.60 -1.66
C ASP A 291 1.40 15.63 -2.84
N PHE A 292 2.03 14.47 -2.60
CA PHE A 292 2.18 13.43 -3.63
C PHE A 292 0.83 12.91 -4.12
N THR A 293 -0.11 12.64 -3.19
CA THR A 293 -1.42 12.10 -3.56
C THR A 293 -2.25 13.13 -4.33
N ASP A 294 -2.25 14.39 -3.89
CA ASP A 294 -3.01 15.47 -4.53
C ASP A 294 -2.47 15.79 -5.93
N ALA A 295 -1.15 15.75 -6.11
CA ALA A 295 -0.53 15.93 -7.41
C ALA A 295 -0.71 14.71 -8.33
N ALA A 296 -0.75 13.48 -7.80
CA ALA A 296 -1.15 12.30 -8.57
C ALA A 296 -2.59 12.38 -9.06
N LEU A 297 -3.51 12.85 -8.21
CA LEU A 297 -4.89 13.13 -8.60
C LEU A 297 -4.95 14.23 -9.66
N ALA A 298 -4.13 15.28 -9.55
CA ALA A 298 -4.03 16.33 -10.57
C ALA A 298 -3.59 15.78 -11.94
N ASP A 299 -2.52 14.98 -11.98
CA ASP A 299 -2.10 14.27 -13.19
C ASP A 299 -3.22 13.42 -13.79
N ALA A 300 -4.00 12.72 -12.95
CA ALA A 300 -5.13 11.93 -13.40
C ALA A 300 -6.27 12.79 -13.98
N ARG A 301 -6.55 13.95 -13.38
CA ARG A 301 -7.52 14.92 -13.93
C ARG A 301 -7.09 15.37 -15.31
N ASP A 302 -5.86 15.86 -15.45
CA ASP A 302 -5.34 16.39 -16.71
C ASP A 302 -5.39 15.35 -17.84
N ARG A 303 -5.16 14.08 -17.52
CA ARG A 303 -5.18 12.98 -18.51
C ARG A 303 -6.58 12.52 -18.92
N VAL A 304 -7.58 12.65 -18.05
CA VAL A 304 -8.84 11.87 -18.15
C VAL A 304 -10.07 12.73 -18.00
N ALA A 305 -10.06 13.62 -17.01
CA ALA A 305 -11.19 14.45 -16.64
C ALA A 305 -10.70 15.83 -16.17
N PRO A 306 -10.28 16.72 -17.10
CA PRO A 306 -9.67 18.01 -16.75
C PRO A 306 -10.58 18.91 -15.90
N ASP A 307 -11.90 18.78 -16.08
CA ASP A 307 -12.91 19.55 -15.36
C ASP A 307 -13.35 18.89 -14.04
N ALA A 308 -12.67 17.84 -13.58
CA ALA A 308 -13.08 17.09 -12.40
C ALA A 308 -12.94 17.92 -11.11
N THR A 309 -14.03 17.99 -10.33
CA THR A 309 -14.02 18.63 -9.02
C THR A 309 -13.16 17.85 -8.02
N PRO A 310 -12.17 18.46 -7.34
CA PRO A 310 -11.44 17.80 -6.26
C PRO A 310 -12.28 17.73 -4.99
N LEU A 311 -12.38 16.54 -4.41
CA LEU A 311 -13.16 16.22 -3.21
C LEU A 311 -12.24 15.60 -2.14
N LEU A 312 -12.49 15.93 -0.87
CA LEU A 312 -11.62 15.55 0.26
C LEU A 312 -12.34 14.74 1.35
N ASP A 313 -13.67 14.66 1.29
CA ASP A 313 -14.50 13.98 2.29
C ASP A 313 -15.86 13.55 1.73
N ALA A 314 -16.64 12.87 2.57
CA ALA A 314 -17.96 12.36 2.21
C ALA A 314 -19.00 13.48 2.01
N ASP A 315 -18.88 14.61 2.71
CA ASP A 315 -19.84 15.72 2.63
C ASP A 315 -19.68 16.48 1.29
N ALA A 316 -18.43 16.71 0.86
CA ALA A 316 -18.10 17.26 -0.43
C ALA A 316 -18.58 16.33 -1.55
N LEU A 317 -18.41 15.02 -1.40
CA LEU A 317 -18.90 14.03 -2.36
C LEU A 317 -20.43 14.04 -2.47
N ALA A 318 -21.15 14.06 -1.35
CA ALA A 318 -22.61 14.13 -1.32
C ALA A 318 -23.13 15.45 -1.94
N THR A 319 -22.44 16.56 -1.66
CA THR A 319 -22.74 17.88 -2.23
C THR A 319 -22.58 17.88 -3.74
N TRP A 320 -21.44 17.40 -4.25
CA TRP A 320 -21.17 17.28 -5.68
C TRP A 320 -22.21 16.41 -6.39
N ALA A 321 -22.57 15.26 -5.80
CA ALA A 321 -23.57 14.36 -6.38
C ALA A 321 -24.95 15.02 -6.48
N ARG A 322 -25.38 15.71 -5.42
CA ARG A 322 -26.66 16.43 -5.36
C ARG A 322 -26.71 17.60 -6.35
N GLU A 323 -25.67 18.42 -6.42
CA GLU A 323 -25.61 19.60 -7.30
C GLU A 323 -25.62 19.22 -8.78
N ASN A 324 -25.05 18.06 -9.12
CA ASN A 324 -25.06 17.53 -10.48
C ASN A 324 -26.26 16.64 -10.77
N ALA A 325 -27.17 16.44 -9.81
CA ALA A 325 -28.34 15.57 -9.89
C ALA A 325 -27.98 14.14 -10.36
N LEU A 326 -26.92 13.57 -9.78
CA LEU A 326 -26.44 12.25 -10.17
C LEU A 326 -27.34 11.14 -9.60
N GLU A 327 -27.76 10.23 -10.47
CA GLU A 327 -28.51 9.03 -10.11
C GLU A 327 -27.58 7.82 -9.92
N GLN A 328 -26.36 7.91 -10.43
CA GLN A 328 -25.32 6.88 -10.35
C GLN A 328 -23.93 7.52 -10.35
N ILE A 329 -22.99 6.93 -9.62
CA ILE A 329 -21.57 7.33 -9.64
C ILE A 329 -20.74 6.11 -10.04
N VAL A 330 -20.07 6.18 -11.18
CA VAL A 330 -19.16 5.14 -11.65
C VAL A 330 -17.75 5.49 -11.23
N MET A 331 -17.02 4.48 -10.75
CA MET A 331 -15.64 4.62 -10.32
C MET A 331 -14.89 3.29 -10.47
N PRO A 332 -13.54 3.30 -10.54
CA PRO A 332 -12.77 2.09 -10.35
C PRO A 332 -13.08 1.45 -9.00
N TYR A 333 -12.94 0.15 -8.86
CA TYR A 333 -13.16 -0.51 -7.57
C TYR A 333 -12.11 -0.05 -6.54
N THR A 334 -12.57 0.59 -5.46
CA THR A 334 -11.72 0.93 -4.32
C THR A 334 -11.69 -0.23 -3.32
N PRO A 335 -10.52 -0.84 -3.04
CA PRO A 335 -10.38 -1.89 -2.05
C PRO A 335 -10.52 -1.38 -0.61
N THR A 336 -10.61 -2.30 0.34
CA THR A 336 -10.64 -2.03 1.79
C THR A 336 -9.54 -1.03 2.22
N GLY A 337 -9.94 0.09 2.81
CA GLY A 337 -9.04 1.16 3.23
C GLY A 337 -9.75 2.51 3.43
N PRO A 338 -9.01 3.60 3.72
CA PRO A 338 -9.56 4.92 4.06
C PRO A 338 -10.49 5.51 2.99
N ALA A 339 -10.13 5.38 1.70
CA ALA A 339 -10.98 5.87 0.62
C ALA A 339 -12.32 5.09 0.54
N ARG A 340 -12.30 3.78 0.79
CA ARG A 340 -13.51 2.95 0.91
C ARG A 340 -14.36 3.39 2.10
N ASP A 341 -13.74 3.66 3.24
CA ASP A 341 -14.42 4.09 4.47
C ASP A 341 -15.21 5.40 4.24
N LEU A 342 -14.67 6.34 3.45
CA LEU A 342 -15.38 7.57 3.05
C LEU A 342 -16.57 7.29 2.14
N LEU A 343 -16.42 6.39 1.17
CA LEU A 343 -17.45 6.05 0.19
C LEU A 343 -18.63 5.33 0.84
N GLU A 344 -18.38 4.35 1.70
CA GLU A 344 -19.44 3.59 2.38
C GLU A 344 -20.25 4.45 3.35
N GLY A 345 -19.65 5.49 3.94
CA GLY A 345 -20.35 6.46 4.78
C GLY A 345 -21.27 7.43 4.03
N SER A 346 -21.16 7.53 2.70
CA SER A 346 -21.86 8.55 1.92
C SER A 346 -23.33 8.24 1.60
N GLY A 347 -23.72 6.95 1.58
CA GLY A 347 -25.06 6.53 1.16
C GLY A 347 -25.39 6.76 -0.32
N LEU A 348 -24.39 7.04 -1.16
CA LEU A 348 -24.56 7.36 -2.58
C LEU A 348 -24.67 6.10 -3.47
N PRO A 349 -25.33 6.19 -4.65
CA PRO A 349 -25.48 5.09 -5.59
C PRO A 349 -24.19 4.81 -6.37
N ILE A 350 -23.20 4.23 -5.69
CA ILE A 350 -21.88 3.92 -6.25
C ILE A 350 -21.92 2.60 -7.04
N VAL A 351 -21.40 2.63 -8.26
CA VAL A 351 -21.17 1.46 -9.11
C VAL A 351 -19.66 1.30 -9.34
N PRO A 352 -19.01 0.42 -8.54
CA PRO A 352 -17.57 0.20 -8.66
C PRO A 352 -17.26 -0.78 -9.80
N VAL A 353 -16.23 -0.46 -10.58
CA VAL A 353 -15.74 -1.27 -11.70
C VAL A 353 -14.48 -2.02 -11.28
N LEU A 354 -14.61 -3.32 -11.02
CA LEU A 354 -13.49 -4.19 -10.67
C LEU A 354 -12.71 -4.61 -11.92
N ARG A 355 -11.40 -4.32 -11.92
CA ARG A 355 -10.47 -4.68 -13.00
C ARG A 355 -10.37 -6.18 -13.20
N ASP A 356 -10.11 -6.58 -14.44
CA ASP A 356 -9.91 -7.99 -14.80
C ASP A 356 -8.71 -8.61 -14.08
N TRP A 357 -7.62 -7.85 -13.91
CA TRP A 357 -6.46 -8.29 -13.14
C TRP A 357 -6.84 -8.67 -11.70
N ASP A 358 -7.58 -7.81 -11.01
CA ASP A 358 -8.01 -8.04 -9.63
C ASP A 358 -9.03 -9.19 -9.56
N ARG A 359 -9.99 -9.22 -10.50
CA ARG A 359 -10.99 -10.29 -10.64
C ARG A 359 -10.33 -11.65 -10.84
N ALA A 360 -9.21 -11.70 -11.55
CA ALA A 360 -8.46 -12.92 -11.78
C ALA A 360 -7.56 -13.28 -10.58
N ALA A 361 -6.92 -12.32 -9.91
CA ALA A 361 -5.94 -12.58 -8.86
C ALA A 361 -6.56 -12.80 -7.47
N TRP A 362 -7.50 -11.96 -7.06
CA TRP A 362 -7.99 -11.90 -5.68
C TRP A 362 -8.69 -13.18 -5.20
N PRO A 363 -9.49 -13.91 -6.02
CA PRO A 363 -10.12 -15.17 -5.59
C PRO A 363 -9.12 -16.23 -5.09
N HIS A 364 -7.84 -16.10 -5.46
CA HIS A 364 -6.79 -17.03 -5.04
C HIS A 364 -6.07 -16.61 -3.74
N ALA A 365 -6.34 -15.41 -3.21
CA ALA A 365 -5.76 -14.86 -1.98
C ALA A 365 -6.42 -15.39 -0.69
N THR A 366 -6.85 -16.66 -0.71
CA THR A 366 -7.55 -17.31 0.41
C THR A 366 -6.62 -17.85 1.49
N ALA A 367 -5.31 -17.92 1.26
CA ALA A 367 -4.33 -18.44 2.21
C ALA A 367 -2.99 -17.69 2.08
N GLY A 368 -1.85 -18.38 2.19
CA GLY A 368 -0.54 -17.80 1.88
C GLY A 368 -0.33 -17.53 0.39
N PHE A 369 0.65 -16.68 0.08
CA PHE A 369 0.99 -16.25 -1.29
C PHE A 369 1.16 -17.38 -2.31
N PHE A 370 1.61 -18.57 -1.88
CA PHE A 370 1.80 -19.73 -2.77
C PHE A 370 0.55 -20.11 -3.58
N LYS A 371 -0.66 -19.86 -3.09
CA LYS A 371 -1.89 -20.11 -3.87
C LYS A 371 -2.00 -19.16 -5.06
N VAL A 372 -1.69 -17.87 -4.86
CA VAL A 372 -1.66 -16.86 -5.94
C VAL A 372 -0.46 -17.08 -6.85
N LYS A 373 0.71 -17.42 -6.31
CA LYS A 373 1.92 -17.75 -7.11
C LYS A 373 1.64 -18.80 -8.19
N LYS A 374 0.88 -19.86 -7.87
CA LYS A 374 0.52 -20.92 -8.82
C LYS A 374 -0.36 -20.43 -9.99
N GLN A 375 -0.99 -19.26 -9.84
CA GLN A 375 -1.87 -18.67 -10.85
C GLN A 375 -1.15 -17.64 -11.71
N ILE A 376 0.10 -17.27 -11.39
CA ILE A 376 0.86 -16.28 -12.16
C ILE A 376 0.85 -16.61 -13.66
N PRO A 377 1.18 -17.83 -14.14
CA PRO A 377 1.14 -18.11 -15.58
C PRO A 377 -0.22 -17.84 -16.23
N LYS A 378 -1.32 -18.11 -15.51
CA LYS A 378 -2.67 -17.82 -15.98
C LYS A 378 -2.96 -16.32 -15.99
N LEU A 379 -2.56 -15.59 -14.95
CA LEU A 379 -2.67 -14.13 -14.90
C LEU A 379 -1.91 -13.48 -16.06
N LEU A 380 -0.70 -13.97 -16.36
CA LEU A 380 0.16 -13.48 -17.43
C LEU A 380 -0.33 -13.79 -18.84
N SER A 381 -1.17 -14.82 -19.01
CA SER A 381 -1.81 -15.13 -20.29
C SER A 381 -3.03 -14.25 -20.59
N ALA A 382 -3.54 -13.55 -19.58
CA ALA A 382 -4.71 -12.67 -19.69
C ALA A 382 -4.35 -11.19 -19.90
N VAL A 383 -3.05 -10.87 -19.94
CA VAL A 383 -2.49 -9.51 -20.05
C VAL A 383 -1.48 -9.40 -21.17
#